data_AF-A0A542EEQ7-F1
#
_entry.id   AF-A0A542EEQ7-F1
#
_cell.length_a   1.000
_cell.length_b   1.000
_cell.length_c   1.000
_cell.angle_alpha   90.00
_cell.angle_beta   90.00
_cell.angle_gamma   90.00
#
_symmetry.space_group_name_H-M   'P 1'
#
loop_
_entity.id
_entity.type
_entity.pdbx_description
1 polymer ?
#
loop_
_entity_poly.entity_id
_entity_poly.type
_entity_poly.pdbx_seq_one_letter_code
_entity_poly.pdbx_strand_id
1 'polypeptide(L)'
;MSWLRSPLRTSKRMTTLTVYLAWTSEDLADLADLEGPWHEAMLIAPGLIAVNSTESLSAVYHAIKWSLRREASLIVVPVHQMPKSRGMAAGTTTWLRERTARHPTGAGEHA
;
A
#
# COMPACT_ATOMS: atom_id res chain seq x y z
N MET A 1 38.59 27.22 -22.12
CA MET A 1 38.35 26.01 -21.32
C MET A 1 36.85 25.91 -21.09
N SER A 2 36.17 25.07 -21.89
CA SER A 2 34.71 24.90 -21.87
C SER A 2 34.36 23.75 -20.93
N TRP A 3 33.56 24.03 -19.89
CA TRP A 3 32.98 23.02 -19.03
C TRP A 3 31.64 22.57 -19.64
N LEU A 4 31.60 21.41 -20.29
CA LEU A 4 30.34 20.74 -20.60
C LEU A 4 29.73 20.22 -19.29
N ARG A 5 28.62 20.83 -18.85
CA ARG A 5 27.72 20.21 -17.88
C ARG A 5 26.92 19.12 -18.60
N SER A 6 27.23 17.86 -18.30
CA SER A 6 26.38 16.73 -18.66
C SER A 6 24.99 16.93 -18.04
N PRO A 7 23.88 16.80 -18.81
CA PRO A 7 22.57 16.77 -18.20
C PRO A 7 22.43 15.48 -17.40
N LEU A 8 22.15 15.62 -16.09
CA LEU A 8 21.66 14.53 -15.26
C LEU A 8 20.41 13.97 -15.94
N ARG A 9 20.50 12.75 -16.46
CA ARG A 9 19.33 11.96 -16.86
C ARG A 9 18.56 11.69 -15.57
N THR A 10 17.61 12.55 -15.23
CA THR A 10 16.67 12.31 -14.13
C THR A 10 16.02 10.96 -14.41
N SER A 11 16.45 9.92 -13.69
CA SER A 11 15.73 8.66 -13.73
C SER A 11 14.35 8.99 -13.18
N LYS A 12 13.32 8.82 -14.01
CA LYS A 12 11.94 8.79 -13.53
C LYS A 12 11.93 7.70 -12.47
N ARG A 13 11.76 8.04 -11.19
CA ARG A 13 11.64 7.03 -10.12
C ARG A 13 10.58 6.05 -10.59
N MET A 14 10.98 4.80 -10.82
CA MET A 14 10.01 3.73 -11.06
C MET A 14 9.29 3.56 -9.74
N THR A 15 8.12 4.17 -9.62
CA THR A 15 7.29 4.07 -8.43
C THR A 15 6.70 2.67 -8.39
N THR A 16 7.25 1.83 -7.50
CA THR A 16 6.73 0.48 -7.29
C THR A 16 5.41 0.56 -6.54
N LEU A 17 4.36 -0.02 -7.11
CA LEU A 17 3.07 -0.19 -6.43
C LEU A 17 3.20 -1.28 -5.38
N THR A 18 2.91 -0.93 -4.13
CA THR A 18 2.90 -1.84 -2.98
C THR A 18 1.48 -1.96 -2.45
N VAL A 19 1.08 -3.21 -2.15
CA VAL A 19 -0.14 -3.47 -1.40
C VAL A 19 0.19 -3.47 0.09
N TYR A 20 -0.64 -2.80 0.88
CA TYR A 20 -0.60 -2.83 2.33
C TYR A 20 -1.90 -3.41 2.88
N LEU A 21 -1.80 -4.14 4.00
CA LEU A 21 -2.95 -4.48 4.83
C LEU A 21 -2.91 -3.63 6.08
N ALA A 22 -4.02 -2.96 6.36
CA ALA A 22 -4.19 -2.16 7.55
C ALA A 22 -5.35 -2.72 8.37
N TRP A 23 -5.08 -3.12 9.61
CA TRP A 23 -6.12 -3.45 10.58
C TRP A 23 -6.24 -2.36 11.63
N THR A 24 -7.46 -2.01 11.98
CA THR A 24 -7.80 -1.14 13.10
C THR A 24 -8.90 -1.73 13.96
N SER A 25 -8.93 -1.33 15.23
CA SER A 25 -10.01 -1.66 16.17
C SER A 25 -11.30 -0.89 15.90
N GLU A 26 -11.26 0.16 15.07
CA GLU A 26 -12.46 0.93 14.71
C GLU A 26 -13.32 0.23 13.66
N ASP A 27 -14.63 0.46 13.73
CA ASP A 27 -15.52 0.09 12.65
C ASP A 27 -15.31 1.07 11.49
N LEU A 28 -14.85 0.52 10.37
CA LEU A 28 -14.56 1.27 9.17
C LEU A 28 -15.78 1.47 8.27
N ALA A 29 -16.96 0.95 8.66
CA ALA A 29 -18.21 1.22 7.93
C ALA A 29 -18.48 2.73 7.81
N ASP A 30 -18.10 3.52 8.82
CA ASP A 30 -18.22 4.98 8.83
C ASP A 30 -17.04 5.69 8.13
N LEU A 31 -15.97 4.95 7.80
CA LEU A 31 -14.73 5.43 7.16
C LEU A 31 -14.60 4.90 5.72
N ALA A 32 -15.71 4.47 5.11
CA ALA A 32 -15.75 3.82 3.80
C ALA A 32 -15.10 4.64 2.67
N ASP A 33 -15.00 5.96 2.85
CA ASP A 33 -14.37 6.90 1.93
C ASP A 33 -13.00 7.36 2.43
N LEU A 34 -12.20 6.45 3.00
CA LEU A 34 -10.85 6.77 3.45
C LEU A 34 -10.06 7.35 2.26
N GLU A 35 -9.87 8.67 2.29
CA GLU A 35 -8.97 9.37 1.39
C GLU A 35 -7.55 9.29 1.92
N GLY A 36 -6.59 9.17 1.02
CA GLY A 36 -5.20 9.13 1.40
C GLY A 36 -4.29 9.02 0.19
N PRO A 37 -2.99 8.89 0.40
CA PRO A 37 -2.02 8.87 -0.67
C PRO A 37 -1.92 7.47 -1.30
N TRP A 38 -3.06 6.88 -1.63
CA TRP A 38 -3.19 5.59 -2.31
C TRP A 38 -3.97 5.77 -3.61
N HIS A 39 -3.73 4.86 -4.54
CA HIS A 39 -4.52 4.79 -5.76
C HIS A 39 -5.87 4.15 -5.52
N GLU A 40 -5.91 3.15 -4.64
CA GLU A 40 -7.12 2.41 -4.31
C GLU A 40 -7.04 1.90 -2.86
N ALA A 41 -8.18 1.89 -2.19
CA ALA A 41 -8.39 1.20 -0.93
C ALA A 41 -9.66 0.35 -1.02
N MET A 42 -9.66 -0.81 -0.37
CA MET A 42 -10.79 -1.73 -0.33
C MET A 42 -10.97 -2.25 1.10
N LEU A 43 -12.17 -2.10 1.66
CA LEU A 43 -12.54 -2.78 2.90
C LEU A 43 -12.73 -4.28 2.60
N ILE A 44 -11.91 -5.13 3.19
CA ILE A 44 -11.89 -6.58 2.91
C ILE A 44 -12.44 -7.43 4.06
N ALA A 45 -12.48 -6.88 5.28
CA ALA A 45 -13.16 -7.43 6.45
C ALA A 45 -13.46 -6.29 7.46
N PRO A 46 -14.28 -6.52 8.51
CA PRO A 46 -14.45 -5.54 9.58
C PRO A 46 -13.11 -5.09 10.16
N GLY A 47 -12.86 -3.78 10.15
CA GLY A 47 -11.60 -3.18 10.62
C GLY A 47 -10.38 -3.46 9.72
N LEU A 48 -10.51 -4.15 8.58
CA LEU A 48 -9.38 -4.54 7.71
C LEU A 48 -9.51 -3.98 6.30
N ILE A 49 -8.54 -3.14 5.91
CA ILE A 49 -8.46 -2.53 4.57
C ILE A 49 -7.23 -3.06 3.83
N ALA A 50 -7.39 -3.30 2.53
CA ALA A 50 -6.29 -3.45 1.59
C ALA A 50 -6.05 -2.13 0.84
N VAL A 51 -4.82 -1.64 0.83
CA VAL A 51 -4.43 -0.34 0.25
C VAL A 51 -3.38 -0.57 -0.84
N ASN A 52 -3.57 0.02 -2.02
CA ASN A 52 -2.60 -0.02 -3.12
C ASN A 52 -1.98 1.37 -3.31
N SER A 53 -0.69 1.52 -3.05
CA SER A 53 -0.02 2.82 -3.05
C SER A 53 1.42 2.74 -3.57
N THR A 54 1.89 3.83 -4.15
CA THR A 54 3.32 4.05 -4.45
C THR A 54 4.11 4.64 -3.28
N GLU A 55 3.42 5.00 -2.20
CA GLU A 55 4.03 5.58 -1.02
C GLU A 55 4.73 4.53 -0.14
N SER A 56 5.60 5.04 0.72
CA SER A 56 6.25 4.23 1.76
C SER A 56 5.26 3.75 2.83
N LEU A 57 5.61 2.65 3.52
CA LEU A 57 4.85 2.15 4.68
C LEU A 57 4.58 3.23 5.72
N SER A 58 5.58 4.08 6.02
CA SER A 58 5.45 5.15 7.01
C SER A 58 4.41 6.20 6.58
N ALA A 59 4.41 6.60 5.30
CA ALA A 59 3.43 7.55 4.77
C ALA A 59 2.01 6.99 4.79
N VAL A 60 1.82 5.73 4.38
CA VAL A 60 0.52 5.04 4.46
C VAL A 60 0.06 4.90 5.91
N TYR A 61 0.94 4.46 6.81
CA TYR A 61 0.64 4.36 8.24
C TYR A 61 0.20 5.70 8.82
N HIS A 62 0.93 6.78 8.55
CA HIS A 62 0.60 8.09 9.07
C HIS A 62 -0.73 8.62 8.51
N ALA A 63 -0.99 8.45 7.22
CA ALA A 63 -2.26 8.84 6.63
C ALA A 63 -3.44 8.15 7.34
N ILE A 64 -3.39 6.82 7.49
CA ILE A 64 -4.44 6.06 8.16
C ILE A 64 -4.54 6.48 9.64
N LYS A 65 -3.42 6.56 10.35
CA LYS A 65 -3.37 6.96 11.76
C LYS A 65 -4.10 8.28 12.01
N TRP A 66 -3.94 9.26 11.11
CA TRP A 66 -4.56 10.58 11.28
C TRP A 66 -6.05 10.62 10.95
N SER A 67 -6.57 9.59 10.27
CA SER A 67 -8.00 9.44 9.99
C SER A 67 -8.77 8.71 11.10
N LEU A 68 -8.07 8.05 12.03
CA LEU A 68 -8.67 7.30 13.14
C LEU A 68 -8.84 8.17 14.40
N ARG A 69 -9.71 7.75 15.33
CA ARG A 69 -9.76 8.39 16.66
C ARG A 69 -8.47 8.09 17.43
N ARG A 70 -8.15 8.94 18.40
CA ARG A 70 -6.84 8.94 19.09
C ARG A 70 -6.51 7.62 19.78
N GLU A 71 -7.52 6.88 20.22
CA GLU A 71 -7.39 5.65 21.00
C GLU A 71 -7.45 4.38 20.12
N ALA A 72 -7.61 4.52 18.81
CA ALA A 72 -7.69 3.40 17.90
C ALA A 72 -6.37 2.60 17.88
N SER A 73 -6.49 1.28 17.95
CA SER A 73 -5.38 0.39 17.60
C SER A 73 -5.19 0.39 16.09
N LEU A 74 -3.94 0.38 15.63
CA LEU A 74 -3.60 0.34 14.21
C LEU A 74 -2.34 -0.50 13.99
N ILE A 75 -2.42 -1.45 13.06
CA ILE A 75 -1.27 -2.12 12.46
C ILE A 75 -1.36 -2.01 10.95
N VAL A 76 -0.21 -1.75 10.31
CA VAL A 76 -0.10 -1.69 8.84
C VAL A 76 1.10 -2.51 8.42
N VAL A 77 0.92 -3.40 7.45
CA VAL A 77 1.98 -4.28 6.93
C VAL A 77 2.01 -4.26 5.41
N PRO A 78 3.21 -4.24 4.77
CA PRO A 78 3.33 -4.47 3.35
C PRO A 78 3.03 -5.94 3.00
N VAL A 79 2.43 -6.17 1.83
CA VAL A 79 2.13 -7.49 1.29
C VAL A 79 3.10 -7.79 0.16
N HIS A 80 4.11 -8.62 0.44
CA HIS A 80 5.13 -9.02 -0.53
C HIS A 80 4.72 -10.22 -1.38
N GLN A 81 3.74 -10.99 -0.93
CA GLN A 81 3.23 -12.17 -1.60
C GLN A 81 1.74 -12.33 -1.35
N MET A 82 1.05 -13.06 -2.22
CA MET A 82 -0.38 -13.33 -2.07
C MET A 82 -0.69 -13.94 -0.69
N PRO A 83 -1.47 -13.26 0.18
CA PRO A 83 -1.82 -13.82 1.48
C PRO A 83 -2.82 -14.97 1.34
N LYS A 84 -2.73 -15.95 2.24
CA LYS A 84 -3.77 -16.96 2.41
C LYS A 84 -4.92 -16.32 3.20
N SER A 85 -6.09 -16.19 2.57
CA SER A 85 -7.27 -15.57 3.16
C SER A 85 -8.53 -16.40 2.89
N ARG A 86 -9.50 -16.34 3.80
CA ARG A 86 -10.81 -17.01 3.71
C ARG A 86 -11.86 -16.14 4.38
N GLY A 87 -13.07 -16.10 3.81
CA GLY A 87 -14.20 -15.37 4.40
C GLY A 87 -14.11 -13.84 4.30
N MET A 88 -13.23 -13.33 3.44
CA MET A 88 -13.14 -11.90 3.15
C MET A 88 -14.29 -11.46 2.25
N ALA A 89 -14.49 -10.14 2.14
CA ALA A 89 -15.44 -9.53 1.23
C ALA A 89 -15.28 -10.05 -0.22
N ALA A 90 -16.38 -10.16 -0.96
CA ALA A 90 -16.36 -10.60 -2.34
C ALA A 90 -15.41 -9.74 -3.19
N GLY A 91 -14.66 -10.37 -4.10
CA GLY A 91 -13.66 -9.69 -4.93
C GLY A 91 -12.27 -9.53 -4.30
N THR A 92 -12.11 -9.71 -2.98
CA THR A 92 -10.82 -9.53 -2.27
C THR A 92 -9.69 -10.36 -2.90
N THR A 93 -9.93 -11.64 -3.17
CA THR A 93 -8.88 -12.52 -3.74
C THR A 93 -8.45 -12.06 -5.13
N THR A 94 -9.39 -11.64 -5.98
CA THR A 94 -9.09 -11.10 -7.32
C THR A 94 -8.31 -9.79 -7.21
N TRP A 95 -8.77 -8.87 -6.36
CA TRP A 95 -8.14 -7.58 -6.13
C TRP A 95 -6.69 -7.71 -5.69
N LEU A 96 -6.43 -8.58 -4.70
CA LEU A 96 -5.07 -8.86 -4.19
C LEU A 96 -4.20 -9.52 -5.25
N ARG A 97 -4.74 -10.45 -6.04
CA ARG A 97 -3.98 -11.18 -7.08
C ARG A 97 -3.42 -10.24 -8.12
N GLU A 98 -4.27 -9.36 -8.62
CA GLU A 98 -3.90 -8.40 -9.64
C GLU A 98 -2.80 -7.45 -9.15
N ARG A 99 -2.79 -7.07 -7.87
CA ARG A 99 -1.89 -6.04 -7.33
C ARG A 99 -0.60 -6.60 -6.75
N THR A 100 -0.62 -7.79 -6.15
CA THR A 100 0.59 -8.44 -5.62
C THR A 100 1.44 -9.10 -6.70
N ALA A 101 0.83 -9.61 -7.78
CA ALA A 101 1.56 -10.19 -8.91
C ALA A 101 2.31 -9.13 -9.76
N ARG A 102 1.91 -7.85 -9.65
CA ARG A 102 2.53 -6.73 -10.37
C ARG A 102 3.79 -6.19 -9.71
N HIS A 103 4.13 -6.63 -8.51
CA HIS A 103 5.42 -6.26 -7.93
C HIS A 103 6.50 -6.96 -8.75
N PRO A 104 7.38 -6.23 -9.47
CA PRO A 104 8.55 -6.86 -10.05
C PRO A 104 9.30 -7.42 -8.85
N THR A 105 9.50 -8.74 -8.81
CA THR A 105 10.51 -9.31 -7.93
C THR A 105 11.79 -8.55 -8.26
N GLY A 106 12.21 -7.66 -7.35
CA GLY A 106 13.53 -7.07 -7.43
C GLY A 106 14.48 -8.26 -7.58
N ALA A 107 15.21 -8.26 -8.70
CA ALA A 107 16.22 -9.25 -8.97
C ALA A 107 17.02 -9.49 -7.69
N GLY A 108 17.15 -10.76 -7.30
CA GLY A 108 18.16 -11.14 -6.35
C GLY A 108 19.52 -10.72 -6.90
N GLU A 109 20.07 -9.67 -6.31
CA GLU A 109 21.47 -9.26 -6.37
C GLU A 109 21.86 -9.11 -4.90
N HIS A 110 22.84 -9.82 -4.31
CA HIS A 110 24.01 -10.56 -4.79
C HIS A 110 24.19 -11.81 -3.88
N ALA A 111 24.60 -12.98 -4.38
CA ALA A 111 25.97 -13.38 -4.72
C ALA A 111 26.96 -13.22 -3.55
#